data_AF-A0A1G6PYZ0-F1
#
_entry.id   AF-A0A1G6PYZ0-F1
#
_cell.length_a   1.000
_cell.length_b   1.000
_cell.length_c   1.000
_cell.angle_alpha   90.00
_cell.angle_beta   90.00
_cell.angle_gamma   90.00
#
_symmetry.space_group_name_H-M   'P 1'
#
loop_
_entity.id
_entity.type
_entity.pdbx_description
1 polymer ?
#
loop_
_entity_poly.entity_id
_entity_poly.type
_entity_poly.pdbx_seq_one_letter_code
_entity_poly.pdbx_strand_id
1 'polypeptide(L)'
;MNSFEEREIEELIIGYNNDIHDPNVSSAEIVNKYFFKNVCEKSFNVYTKWLCKDRFNKNPRIRNLSVSNIRSINKEVFAPDEIEEEVYANLSYEIKRDDMDWTEVRGNTMVLKINGRWYYALLSDMKYEIMAYPRNFQLKFEYV
;
A
#
# COMPACT_ATOMS: atom_id res chain seq x y z
N MET A 1 -16.92 14.46 8.73
CA MET A 1 -17.08 13.31 9.64
C MET A 1 -15.79 12.54 9.50
N ASN A 2 -14.92 12.50 10.52
CA ASN A 2 -13.82 11.52 10.53
C ASN A 2 -14.44 10.20 10.96
N SER A 3 -14.80 9.33 10.02
CA SER A 3 -15.38 8.03 10.37
C SER A 3 -14.29 7.15 10.98
N PHE A 4 -14.67 6.24 11.88
CA PHE A 4 -13.74 5.27 12.47
C PHE A 4 -12.93 4.51 11.40
N GLU A 5 -13.57 4.22 10.26
CA GLU A 5 -12.96 3.52 9.12
C GLU A 5 -11.88 4.35 8.41
N GLU A 6 -12.08 5.67 8.26
CA GLU A 6 -11.05 6.56 7.70
C GLU A 6 -9.77 6.51 8.54
N ARG A 7 -9.91 6.46 9.86
CA ARG A 7 -8.78 6.33 10.77
C ARG A 7 -8.09 4.96 10.64
N GLU A 8 -8.82 3.87 10.51
CA GLU A 8 -8.22 2.55 10.30
C GLU A 8 -7.44 2.46 8.99
N ILE A 9 -7.94 3.09 7.94
CA ILE A 9 -7.27 3.16 6.64
C ILE A 9 -6.01 4.01 6.72
N GLU A 10 -6.08 5.16 7.40
CA GLU A 10 -4.91 5.99 7.70
C GLU A 10 -3.85 5.22 8.49
N GLU A 11 -4.25 4.51 9.55
CA GLU A 11 -3.35 3.69 10.37
C GLU A 11 -2.71 2.55 9.57
N LEU A 12 -3.48 1.90 8.68
CA LEU A 12 -2.94 0.89 7.76
C LEU A 12 -1.86 1.51 6.86
N ILE A 13 -2.17 2.64 6.23
CA ILE A 13 -1.32 3.26 5.22
C ILE A 13 -0.02 3.80 5.83
N ILE A 14 -0.15 4.58 6.91
CA ILE A 14 0.98 5.14 7.63
C ILE A 14 1.79 4.01 8.27
N GLY A 15 1.13 3.00 8.83
CA GLY A 15 1.77 1.83 9.40
C GLY A 15 2.65 1.10 8.38
N TYR A 16 2.11 0.80 7.19
CA TYR A 16 2.87 0.14 6.13
C TYR A 16 4.11 0.95 5.75
N ASN A 17 3.94 2.28 5.59
CA ASN A 17 5.05 3.16 5.27
C ASN A 17 6.13 3.16 6.36
N ASN A 18 5.77 3.04 7.63
CA ASN A 18 6.77 2.94 8.69
C ASN A 18 7.49 1.59 8.65
N ASP A 19 6.74 0.48 8.58
CA ASP A 19 7.27 -0.88 8.63
C ASP A 19 8.15 -1.20 7.41
N ILE A 20 7.79 -0.73 6.20
CA ILE A 20 8.57 -0.98 4.97
C ILE A 20 9.96 -0.33 5.03
N HIS A 21 10.10 0.76 5.78
CA HIS A 21 11.36 1.48 5.97
C HIS A 21 12.12 1.10 7.25
N ASP A 22 11.49 0.35 8.17
CA ASP A 22 12.14 -0.07 9.43
C ASP A 22 12.96 -1.35 9.25
N PRO A 23 14.30 -1.30 9.29
CA PRO A 23 15.16 -2.47 9.06
C PRO A 23 14.92 -3.64 10.03
N ASN A 24 14.25 -3.41 11.15
CA ASN A 24 13.94 -4.45 12.14
C ASN A 24 12.68 -5.26 11.80
N VAL A 25 11.81 -4.77 10.91
CA VAL A 25 10.62 -5.49 10.47
C VAL A 25 10.98 -6.34 9.25
N SER A 26 10.70 -7.64 9.31
CA SER A 26 10.99 -8.55 8.19
C SER A 26 9.98 -8.39 7.05
N SER A 27 10.38 -8.73 5.82
CA SER A 27 9.46 -8.73 4.67
C SER A 27 8.28 -9.67 4.86
N ALA A 28 8.44 -10.78 5.60
CA ALA A 28 7.35 -11.72 5.86
C ALA A 28 6.28 -11.10 6.79
N GLU A 29 6.71 -10.36 7.81
CA GLU A 29 5.82 -9.62 8.70
C GLU A 29 5.03 -8.56 7.94
N ILE A 30 5.69 -7.82 7.04
CA ILE A 30 5.03 -6.82 6.19
C ILE A 30 3.97 -7.48 5.31
N VAL A 31 4.29 -8.59 4.63
CA VAL A 31 3.30 -9.31 3.80
C VAL A 31 2.11 -9.76 4.66
N ASN A 32 2.34 -10.38 5.81
CA ASN A 32 1.26 -10.87 6.68
C ASN A 32 0.42 -9.74 7.32
N LYS A 33 1.01 -8.57 7.54
CA LYS A 33 0.35 -7.44 8.19
C LYS A 33 -0.49 -6.61 7.22
N TYR A 34 -0.01 -6.40 6.00
CA TYR A 34 -0.59 -5.42 5.07
C TYR A 34 -1.22 -6.02 3.82
N PHE A 35 -0.97 -7.30 3.53
CA PHE A 35 -1.45 -7.96 2.33
C PHE A 35 -2.29 -9.18 2.68
N PHE A 36 -3.42 -9.32 2.00
CA PHE A 36 -4.20 -10.54 2.07
C PHE A 36 -3.61 -11.56 1.10
N LYS A 37 -3.50 -12.82 1.51
CA LYS A 37 -2.85 -13.86 0.72
C LYS A 37 -3.71 -15.12 0.66
N ASN A 38 -3.95 -15.60 -0.55
CA ASN A 38 -4.60 -16.89 -0.80
C ASN A 38 -3.68 -17.76 -1.66
N VAL A 39 -2.50 -18.08 -1.12
CA VAL A 39 -1.38 -18.70 -1.82
C VAL A 39 -0.70 -19.72 -0.93
N CYS A 40 -0.10 -20.74 -1.54
CA CYS A 40 0.65 -21.75 -0.80
C CYS A 40 1.97 -21.20 -0.21
N GLU A 41 2.57 -21.93 0.74
CA GLU A 41 3.83 -21.53 1.41
C GLU A 41 4.99 -21.29 0.42
N LYS A 42 5.08 -22.11 -0.63
CA LYS A 42 6.09 -21.94 -1.68
C LYS A 42 5.93 -20.60 -2.39
N SER A 43 4.71 -20.26 -2.81
CA SER A 43 4.39 -18.97 -3.43
C SER A 43 4.66 -17.81 -2.47
N PHE A 44 4.26 -17.96 -1.20
CA PHE A 44 4.51 -16.97 -0.14
C PHE A 44 6.01 -16.64 0.02
N ASN A 45 6.87 -17.65 -0.01
CA ASN A 45 8.32 -17.46 0.08
C ASN A 45 8.88 -16.72 -1.15
N VAL A 46 8.31 -16.95 -2.34
CA VAL A 46 8.66 -16.18 -3.54
C VAL A 46 8.25 -14.71 -3.38
N TYR A 47 7.06 -14.42 -2.87
CA TYR A 47 6.60 -13.04 -2.63
C TYR A 47 7.46 -12.30 -1.61
N THR A 48 7.78 -12.98 -0.52
CA THR A 48 8.64 -12.40 0.52
C THR A 48 10.02 -12.05 -0.03
N LYS A 49 10.60 -12.92 -0.87
CA LYS A 49 11.89 -12.66 -1.53
C LYS A 49 11.80 -11.50 -2.53
N TRP A 50 10.71 -11.44 -3.30
CA TRP A 50 10.47 -10.34 -4.23
C TRP A 50 10.35 -9.00 -3.49
N LEU A 51 9.54 -8.92 -2.42
CA LEU A 51 9.37 -7.71 -1.62
C LEU A 51 10.69 -7.29 -0.96
N CYS A 52 11.46 -8.26 -0.45
CA CYS A 52 12.80 -8.02 0.08
C CYS A 52 13.72 -7.38 -0.97
N LYS A 53 13.72 -7.90 -2.20
CA LYS A 53 14.50 -7.35 -3.31
C LYS A 53 14.10 -5.91 -3.61
N ASP A 54 12.81 -5.62 -3.70
CA ASP A 54 12.31 -4.28 -4.01
C ASP A 54 12.68 -3.26 -2.91
N ARG A 55 12.43 -3.67 -1.66
CA ARG A 55 12.75 -2.92 -0.45
C ARG A 55 14.21 -2.49 -0.37
N PHE A 56 15.15 -3.39 -0.65
CA PHE A 56 16.58 -3.11 -0.49
C PHE A 56 17.25 -2.52 -1.72
N ASN A 57 16.71 -2.72 -2.93
CA ASN A 57 17.42 -2.27 -4.12
C ASN A 57 17.20 -0.79 -4.43
N LYS A 58 15.99 -0.22 -4.24
CA LYS A 58 15.68 1.18 -4.62
C LYS A 58 14.48 1.80 -3.90
N ASN A 59 14.05 1.30 -2.74
CA ASN A 59 12.87 1.87 -2.08
C ASN A 59 13.16 3.32 -1.63
N PRO A 60 12.51 4.34 -2.23
CA PRO A 60 12.78 5.72 -1.87
C PRO A 60 12.33 6.00 -0.43
N ARG A 61 13.09 6.81 0.31
CA ARG A 61 12.65 7.23 1.65
C ARG A 61 11.44 8.14 1.50
N ILE A 62 10.41 7.90 2.29
CA ILE A 62 9.16 8.68 2.32
C ILE A 62 9.05 9.45 3.64
N ARG A 63 8.59 10.71 3.59
CA ARG A 63 8.19 11.49 4.77
C ARG A 63 6.98 12.38 4.47
N ASN A 64 6.43 13.00 5.53
CA ASN A 64 5.29 13.93 5.43
C ASN A 64 4.08 13.32 4.70
N LEU A 65 3.85 12.02 4.93
CA LEU A 65 2.71 11.30 4.37
C LEU A 65 1.42 11.77 5.00
N SER A 66 0.49 12.22 4.17
CA SER A 66 -0.89 12.53 4.52
C SER A 66 -1.85 11.77 3.61
N VAL A 67 -2.97 11.38 4.20
CA VAL A 67 -4.07 10.68 3.52
C VAL A 67 -5.29 11.60 3.53
N SER A 68 -6.04 11.63 2.44
CA SER A 68 -7.22 12.48 2.31
C SER A 68 -8.20 11.91 1.27
N ASN A 69 -9.41 12.50 1.19
CA ASN A 69 -10.42 12.16 0.20
C ASN A 69 -10.69 10.65 0.09
N ILE A 70 -10.83 10.00 1.24
CA ILE A 70 -11.14 8.58 1.33
C ILE A 70 -12.54 8.36 0.78
N ARG A 71 -12.67 7.45 -0.20
CA ARG A 71 -13.92 7.13 -0.88
C ARG A 71 -14.12 5.63 -0.95
N SER A 72 -15.16 5.18 -0.27
CA SER A 72 -15.56 3.77 -0.24
C SER A 72 -16.49 3.42 -1.38
N ILE A 73 -16.25 2.25 -1.97
CA ILE A 73 -17.11 1.57 -2.91
C ILE A 73 -17.41 0.20 -2.31
N ASN A 74 -18.60 0.05 -1.74
CA ASN A 74 -19.08 -1.25 -1.26
C ASN A 74 -19.25 -2.19 -2.44
N LYS A 75 -18.66 -3.38 -2.37
CA LYS A 75 -18.99 -4.45 -3.31
C LYS A 75 -20.26 -5.13 -2.83
N GLU A 76 -21.10 -5.55 -3.78
CA GLU A 76 -22.36 -6.22 -3.45
C GLU A 76 -22.09 -7.53 -2.68
N VAL A 77 -23.04 -7.91 -1.81
CA VAL A 77 -22.97 -9.03 -0.84
C VAL A 77 -22.65 -10.40 -1.47
N PHE A 78 -22.69 -10.51 -2.80
CA PHE A 78 -22.39 -11.73 -3.56
C PHE A 78 -21.08 -11.63 -4.38
N ALA A 79 -20.17 -10.74 -4.00
CA ALA A 79 -18.90 -10.58 -4.69
C ALA A 79 -18.08 -11.90 -4.67
N PRO A 80 -17.71 -12.44 -5.85
CA PRO A 80 -17.05 -13.74 -5.97
C PRO A 80 -15.59 -13.76 -5.48
N ASP A 81 -15.05 -12.62 -5.03
CA ASP A 81 -13.63 -12.38 -4.75
C ASP A 81 -13.32 -12.13 -3.25
N GLU A 82 -14.28 -12.40 -2.34
CA GLU A 82 -14.15 -12.17 -0.87
C GLU A 82 -13.93 -10.69 -0.46
N ILE A 83 -13.97 -9.77 -1.43
CA ILE A 83 -13.78 -8.33 -1.19
C ILE A 83 -15.11 -7.73 -0.74
N GLU A 84 -15.15 -7.27 0.51
CA GLU A 84 -16.31 -6.58 1.09
C GLU A 84 -16.39 -5.14 0.56
N GLU A 85 -15.25 -4.46 0.48
CA GLU A 85 -15.17 -3.03 0.19
C GLU A 85 -13.86 -2.67 -0.51
N GLU A 86 -13.95 -1.80 -1.53
CA GLU A 86 -12.80 -1.13 -2.14
C GLU A 86 -12.79 0.33 -1.72
N VAL A 87 -11.67 0.82 -1.20
CA VAL A 87 -11.54 2.21 -0.78
C VAL A 87 -10.40 2.89 -1.53
N TYR A 88 -10.69 4.06 -2.09
CA TYR A 88 -9.73 4.90 -2.79
C TYR A 88 -9.35 6.07 -1.89
N ALA A 89 -8.06 6.29 -1.68
CA ALA A 89 -7.56 7.36 -0.85
C ALA A 89 -6.49 8.18 -1.59
N ASN A 90 -6.52 9.50 -1.43
CA ASN A 90 -5.50 10.38 -1.94
C ASN A 90 -4.33 10.44 -0.96
N LEU A 91 -3.12 10.26 -1.47
CA LEU A 91 -1.87 10.38 -0.74
C LEU A 91 -1.11 11.62 -1.20
N SER A 92 -0.52 12.32 -0.24
CA SER A 92 0.48 13.37 -0.47
C SER A 92 1.67 13.11 0.43
N TYR A 93 2.88 13.05 -0.13
CA TYR A 93 4.11 12.77 0.61
C TYR A 93 5.34 13.31 -0.11
N GLU A 94 6.49 13.33 0.57
CA GLU A 94 7.77 13.65 -0.05
C GLU A 94 8.62 12.38 -0.21
N ILE A 95 9.31 12.25 -1.35
CA ILE A 95 10.27 11.17 -1.59
C ILE A 95 11.69 11.69 -1.70
N LYS A 96 12.64 10.89 -1.21
CA LYS A 96 14.08 11.10 -1.44
C LYS A 96 14.71 9.85 -2.07
N ARG A 97 15.45 10.07 -3.15
CA ARG A 97 16.36 9.08 -3.77
C ARG A 97 17.81 9.47 -3.46
N ASP A 98 18.72 8.52 -3.60
CA ASP A 98 20.11 8.64 -3.13
C ASP A 98 20.83 9.93 -3.60
N ASP A 99 20.44 10.49 -4.76
CA ASP A 99 21.01 11.71 -5.35
C ASP A 99 19.97 12.81 -5.71
N MET A 100 18.77 12.79 -5.13
CA MET A 100 17.73 13.81 -5.38
C MET A 100 17.33 14.54 -4.11
N ASP A 101 16.95 15.82 -4.25
CA ASP A 101 16.25 16.53 -3.19
C ASP A 101 14.86 15.96 -2.95
N TRP A 102 14.30 16.29 -1.79
CA TRP A 102 12.94 15.90 -1.44
C TRP A 102 11.97 16.44 -2.48
N THR A 103 11.21 15.54 -3.10
CA THR A 103 10.23 15.87 -4.14
C THR A 103 8.84 15.56 -3.62
N GLU A 104 7.93 16.54 -3.68
CA GLU A 104 6.53 16.32 -3.36
C GLU A 104 5.86 15.43 -4.40
N VAL A 105 5.11 14.44 -3.94
CA VAL A 105 4.37 13.47 -4.74
C VAL A 105 2.93 13.45 -4.24
N ARG A 106 2.00 13.46 -5.20
CA ARG A 106 0.58 13.27 -4.94
C ARG A 106 0.05 12.15 -5.84
N GLY A 107 -0.83 11.31 -5.29
CA GLY A 107 -1.47 10.27 -6.07
C GLY A 107 -2.56 9.56 -5.30
N ASN A 108 -3.10 8.50 -5.88
CA ASN A 108 -4.20 7.75 -5.28
C ASN A 108 -3.75 6.32 -4.99
N THR A 109 -4.13 5.80 -3.83
CA THR A 109 -3.99 4.39 -3.47
C THR A 109 -5.36 3.74 -3.36
N MET A 110 -5.40 2.42 -3.48
CA MET A 110 -6.57 1.62 -3.19
C MET A 110 -6.25 0.71 -2.00
N VAL A 111 -7.22 0.51 -1.11
CA VAL A 111 -7.19 -0.50 -0.06
C VAL A 111 -8.46 -1.34 -0.13
N LEU A 112 -8.38 -2.56 0.37
CA LEU A 112 -9.43 -3.57 0.31
C LEU A 112 -9.84 -3.97 1.73
N LYS A 113 -11.14 -4.16 1.95
CA LYS A 113 -11.67 -4.81 3.16
C LYS A 113 -12.01 -6.25 2.83
N ILE A 114 -11.41 -7.19 3.57
CA ILE A 114 -11.61 -8.63 3.39
C ILE A 114 -11.70 -9.26 4.79
N ASN A 115 -12.79 -9.97 5.06
CA ASN A 115 -13.07 -10.58 6.37
C ASN A 115 -12.96 -9.57 7.53
N GLY A 116 -13.51 -8.36 7.35
CA GLY A 116 -13.48 -7.28 8.34
C GLY A 116 -12.12 -6.63 8.57
N ARG A 117 -11.09 -6.90 7.76
CA ARG A 117 -9.74 -6.32 7.90
C ARG A 117 -9.29 -5.60 6.62
N TRP A 118 -8.56 -4.50 6.79
CA TRP A 118 -8.02 -3.67 5.72
C TRP A 118 -6.66 -4.16 5.20
N TYR A 119 -6.47 -4.12 3.87
CA TYR A 119 -5.26 -4.56 3.17
C TYR A 119 -4.94 -3.66 1.96
N TYR A 120 -3.67 -3.55 1.58
CA TYR A 120 -3.26 -2.84 0.36
C TYR A 120 -3.56 -3.62 -0.93
N ALA A 121 -3.40 -4.94 -0.89
CA ALA A 121 -3.57 -5.80 -2.06
C ALA A 121 -3.84 -7.26 -1.66
N LEU A 122 -4.49 -7.98 -2.60
CA LEU A 122 -4.62 -9.43 -2.58
C LEU A 122 -3.48 -10.07 -3.38
N LEU A 123 -2.80 -11.02 -2.76
CA LEU A 123 -1.84 -11.92 -3.39
C LEU A 123 -2.54 -13.26 -3.67
N SER A 124 -2.61 -13.65 -4.94
CA SER A 124 -3.17 -14.94 -5.37
C SER A 124 -2.17 -15.68 -6.26
N ASP A 125 -2.33 -17.00 -6.39
CA ASP A 125 -1.43 -17.82 -7.20
C ASP A 125 -1.49 -17.48 -8.71
N MET A 126 -2.52 -16.75 -9.16
CA MET A 126 -2.73 -16.38 -10.57
C MET A 126 -2.59 -14.89 -10.89
N LYS A 127 -2.55 -13.99 -9.89
CA LYS A 127 -2.55 -12.54 -10.15
C LYS A 127 -1.78 -11.76 -9.09
N TYR A 128 -0.90 -10.87 -9.56
CA TYR A 128 -0.15 -9.89 -8.77
C TYR A 128 -0.73 -8.50 -9.02
N GLU A 129 -1.79 -8.14 -8.31
CA GLU A 129 -2.30 -6.76 -8.37
C GLU A 129 -1.92 -6.03 -7.09
N ILE A 130 -0.73 -5.46 -7.12
CA ILE A 130 -0.21 -4.65 -6.01
C ILE A 130 -0.45 -3.19 -6.35
N MET A 131 -1.41 -2.55 -5.67
CA MET A 131 -1.60 -1.11 -5.68
C MET A 131 -1.01 -0.45 -4.42
N ALA A 132 0.16 -0.94 -3.99
CA ALA A 132 0.83 -0.42 -2.79
C ALA A 132 1.56 0.91 -3.01
N TYR A 133 1.68 1.37 -4.26
CA TYR A 133 2.20 2.70 -4.61
C TYR A 133 1.15 3.45 -5.42
N PRO A 134 1.03 4.78 -5.25
CA PRO A 134 0.17 5.56 -6.11
C PRO A 134 0.53 5.35 -7.58
N ARG A 135 -0.47 4.93 -8.37
CA ARG A 135 -0.33 4.61 -9.80
C ARG A 135 0.14 5.79 -10.66
N ASN A 136 0.14 7.01 -10.13
CA ASN A 136 0.45 8.23 -10.86
C ASN A 136 1.81 8.80 -10.43
N PHE A 137 2.88 8.20 -10.95
CA PHE A 137 4.20 8.84 -10.97
C PHE A 137 4.17 9.94 -12.05
N GLN A 138 3.63 11.12 -11.73
CA GLN A 138 3.90 12.34 -12.51
C GLN A 138 4.82 13.22 -11.67
N LEU A 139 6.11 13.20 -12.01
CA LEU A 139 7.03 14.24 -11.58
C LEU A 139 6.49 15.56 -12.15
N LYS A 140 5.86 16.39 -11.31
CA LYS A 140 5.65 17.79 -11.65
C LYS A 140 7.01 18.47 -11.60
N PHE A 141 7.69 18.54 -12.74
CA PHE A 141 8.71 19.55 -12.92
C PHE A 141 7.98 20.87 -13.18
N GLU A 142 7.81 21.69 -12.14
CA GLU A 142 7.54 23.10 -12.37
C GLU A 142 8.85 23.69 -12.91
N TYR A 143 8.91 23.86 -14.24
CA TYR A 143 9.96 24.66 -14.86
C TYR A 143 9.74 26.11 -14.41
N VAL A 144 10.70 26.65 -13.65
CA VAL A 144 10.85 28.09 -13.40
C VAL A 144 11.50 28.73 -14.62
#